data_AF-A0A4S4L8G6-F1
#
_entry.id   AF-A0A4S4L8G6-F1
#
_cell.length_a   1.000
_cell.length_b   1.000
_cell.length_c   1.000
_cell.angle_alpha   90.00
_cell.angle_beta   90.00
_cell.angle_gamma   90.00
#
_symmetry.space_group_name_H-M   'P 1'
#
loop_
_entity.id
_entity.type
_entity.pdbx_description
1 polymer ?
#
loop_
_entity_poly.entity_id
_entity_poly.type
_entity_poly.pdbx_seq_one_letter_code
_entity_poly.pdbx_strand_id
1 'polypeptide(L)'
;MAASSNIIKPFALVLPAAVTSRSTTLWPSMILGCNGPPALGQELLTLPAEQEKGTRELSDRDQHASIGMMGAARSTMDRAVTSMSASSADHLSMQLAGVPPETGSDEVPSPRHRRSFIWSDLGLSFTPSASYSECSLPLSSPLLHELQHTTALKTISDHPHLFKIITLINVCHFEELLVTHPNRPFIDSVLKGLREGFWPAADTSDVTYPETWDNSSRELCEAQQVEFAHHHIQEEENSGCFSPPFGTELLPGMYSMPFGVVLKPNSEKFRMVVDHSAEPYSLNSIIPPHQSTAQLNDIHDLRRCLRKVHRACQDALITLFKSNVSHAYCCIPMHPLWQLKQVITFEGQHRVDRCNIIGNRKGGDLWCAFMSLVLWVAISVLDLSDLLAYVDDTFSWDLEGRLTWYDSYGQLFPEKQARLLMLWDDLGIPHEHSKQIFGSPLSIIGFEVDTGLMKVSLLKQRQDELVEEIQRFGHRTKGTHRRPLREFRRLAGWTSWALNVFPLLRPGLCLLYRKISNKIHPHQLVEVSVALFKELEWLASHIERSDGVFFFTSVAWNAKDADGAYSVP
;
A
#
# COMPACT_ATOMS: atom_id res chain seq x y z
N MET A 1 -25.43 0.01 58.84
CA MET A 1 -26.79 -0.10 58.29
C MET A 1 -26.59 -0.24 56.79
N ALA A 2 -26.68 -1.43 56.22
CA ALA A 2 -27.93 -2.05 55.74
C ALA A 2 -28.68 -1.12 54.77
N ALA A 3 -29.15 -1.50 53.57
CA ALA A 3 -29.05 -2.65 52.65
C ALA A 3 -30.22 -2.43 51.64
N SER A 4 -30.41 -3.33 50.67
CA SER A 4 -31.52 -3.37 49.69
C SER A 4 -31.46 -2.32 48.56
N SER A 5 -31.42 -2.63 47.26
CA SER A 5 -31.84 -3.79 46.42
C SER A 5 -33.34 -3.89 46.12
N ASN A 6 -33.66 -4.06 44.82
CA ASN A 6 -34.89 -4.46 44.11
C ASN A 6 -35.07 -3.50 42.90
N ILE A 7 -34.91 -3.89 41.62
CA ILE A 7 -35.50 -4.99 40.82
C ILE A 7 -37.04 -5.01 40.89
N ILE A 8 -37.69 -4.66 39.77
CA ILE A 8 -38.85 -5.34 39.15
C ILE A 8 -39.09 -4.76 37.72
N LYS A 9 -39.00 -5.66 36.73
CA LYS A 9 -39.77 -5.71 35.47
C LYS A 9 -40.66 -6.98 35.59
N PRO A 10 -41.57 -7.32 34.64
CA PRO A 10 -42.18 -6.58 33.53
C PRO A 10 -43.73 -6.60 33.62
N PHE A 11 -44.46 -6.09 32.61
CA PHE A 11 -45.71 -6.72 32.15
C PHE A 11 -46.00 -6.39 30.67
N ALA A 12 -46.69 -7.30 29.98
CA ALA A 12 -47.04 -7.22 28.56
C ALA A 12 -48.55 -7.46 28.35
N LEU A 13 -49.10 -6.91 27.26
CA LEU A 13 -50.41 -7.19 26.65
C LEU A 13 -50.23 -6.92 25.14
N VAL A 14 -50.15 -7.89 24.21
CA VAL A 14 -51.12 -8.93 23.75
C VAL A 14 -51.96 -8.46 22.56
N LEU A 15 -51.94 -9.29 21.50
CA LEU A 15 -52.62 -9.19 20.19
C LEU A 15 -54.14 -9.47 20.26
N PRO A 16 -54.89 -9.15 19.20
CA PRO A 16 -55.27 -10.17 18.19
C PRO A 16 -55.07 -9.63 16.73
N ALA A 17 -54.69 -10.38 15.67
CA ALA A 17 -55.18 -11.65 15.10
C ALA A 17 -56.64 -11.58 14.58
N ALA A 18 -57.06 -12.06 13.40
CA ALA A 18 -56.43 -12.56 12.15
C ALA A 18 -57.52 -12.61 11.03
N VAL A 19 -57.33 -13.42 9.95
CA VAL A 19 -58.25 -13.75 8.80
C VAL A 19 -57.97 -12.98 7.48
N THR A 20 -57.79 -13.53 6.26
CA THR A 20 -57.15 -14.74 5.66
C THR A 20 -57.58 -14.86 4.18
N SER A 21 -56.64 -14.96 3.21
CA SER A 21 -56.70 -15.78 1.96
C SER A 21 -55.50 -15.43 1.03
N ARG A 22 -54.45 -16.25 0.85
CA ARG A 22 -54.29 -17.49 0.03
C ARG A 22 -54.34 -17.34 -1.52
N SER A 23 -53.17 -17.25 -2.16
CA SER A 23 -52.65 -18.16 -3.23
C SER A 23 -51.29 -17.61 -3.74
N THR A 24 -50.14 -18.31 -3.75
CA THR A 24 -49.61 -19.24 -4.80
C THR A 24 -49.80 -18.73 -6.26
N THR A 25 -48.81 -18.72 -7.17
CA THR A 25 -47.68 -19.68 -7.36
C THR A 25 -46.56 -19.17 -8.32
N LEU A 26 -45.32 -19.68 -8.11
CA LEU A 26 -44.28 -20.10 -9.09
C LEU A 26 -43.50 -19.14 -10.05
N TRP A 27 -42.26 -19.59 -10.32
CA TRP A 27 -41.25 -19.11 -11.29
C TRP A 27 -41.63 -19.33 -12.77
N PRO A 28 -40.82 -18.77 -13.70
CA PRO A 28 -40.51 -19.43 -14.96
C PRO A 28 -39.00 -19.63 -15.19
N SER A 29 -38.59 -20.89 -15.34
CA SER A 29 -37.43 -21.27 -16.15
C SER A 29 -37.94 -21.89 -17.46
N MET A 30 -37.31 -21.57 -18.60
CA MET A 30 -37.64 -22.17 -19.89
C MET A 30 -36.40 -22.65 -20.64
N ILE A 31 -36.28 -23.97 -20.79
CA ILE A 31 -35.66 -24.61 -21.94
C ILE A 31 -36.61 -25.74 -22.37
N LEU A 32 -37.01 -25.75 -23.64
CA LEU A 32 -37.43 -26.96 -24.33
C LEU A 32 -37.20 -26.78 -25.84
N GLY A 33 -36.61 -27.78 -26.49
CA GLY A 33 -36.68 -27.95 -27.94
C GLY A 33 -37.40 -29.26 -28.29
N CYS A 34 -37.67 -29.49 -29.58
CA CYS A 34 -37.43 -30.76 -30.30
C CYS A 34 -38.29 -30.95 -31.58
N ASN A 35 -37.64 -31.46 -32.64
CA ASN A 35 -38.15 -32.24 -33.80
C ASN A 35 -39.06 -31.51 -34.82
N GLY A 36 -38.95 -31.62 -36.17
CA GLY A 36 -38.19 -32.48 -37.13
C GLY A 36 -39.15 -33.05 -38.22
N PRO A 37 -38.76 -33.79 -39.30
CA PRO A 37 -37.55 -33.89 -40.16
C PRO A 37 -37.95 -33.87 -41.70
N PRO A 38 -37.41 -34.62 -42.72
CA PRO A 38 -36.11 -35.32 -42.97
C PRO A 38 -35.45 -35.20 -44.41
N ALA A 39 -34.21 -35.71 -44.55
CA ALA A 39 -33.52 -36.36 -45.73
C ALA A 39 -33.06 -35.51 -46.98
N LEU A 40 -31.97 -35.76 -47.76
CA LEU A 40 -31.15 -36.96 -48.09
C LEU A 40 -29.88 -36.58 -48.97
N GLY A 41 -28.76 -37.32 -48.91
CA GLY A 41 -27.57 -37.29 -49.85
C GLY A 41 -26.26 -36.69 -49.26
N GLN A 42 -25.11 -37.34 -48.99
CA GLN A 42 -24.20 -38.30 -49.73
C GLN A 42 -23.52 -37.65 -50.97
N GLU A 43 -22.19 -37.68 -51.25
CA GLU A 43 -21.01 -38.56 -50.94
C GLU A 43 -19.69 -37.74 -50.76
N LEU A 44 -18.71 -38.09 -49.90
CA LEU A 44 -17.52 -39.00 -50.03
C LEU A 44 -16.31 -38.46 -50.85
N LEU A 45 -15.08 -38.41 -50.26
CA LEU A 45 -13.83 -39.07 -50.74
C LEU A 45 -12.51 -38.70 -49.99
N THR A 46 -11.96 -39.70 -49.29
CA THR A 46 -10.52 -40.11 -49.12
C THR A 46 -9.36 -39.15 -48.75
N LEU A 47 -8.63 -39.55 -47.70
CA LEU A 47 -7.17 -39.38 -47.48
C LEU A 47 -6.36 -40.34 -48.40
N PRO A 48 -5.01 -40.23 -48.50
CA PRO A 48 -4.13 -40.96 -47.57
C PRO A 48 -2.86 -40.20 -47.11
N ALA A 49 -2.13 -40.79 -46.16
CA ALA A 49 -0.84 -40.35 -45.63
C ALA A 49 0.25 -41.43 -45.90
N GLU A 50 1.53 -41.10 -45.69
CA GLU A 50 2.67 -41.93 -45.21
C GLU A 50 3.95 -41.04 -45.19
N GLN A 51 4.77 -40.93 -44.12
CA GLN A 51 5.82 -41.83 -43.58
C GLN A 51 7.10 -41.93 -44.47
N GLU A 52 8.37 -42.01 -43.99
CA GLU A 52 8.99 -42.02 -42.63
C GLU A 52 10.56 -41.87 -42.70
N LYS A 53 11.26 -41.79 -41.55
CA LYS A 53 12.74 -41.98 -41.31
C LYS A 53 13.70 -40.89 -41.84
N GLY A 54 14.90 -40.59 -41.32
CA GLY A 54 15.76 -41.08 -40.21
C GLY A 54 17.27 -40.88 -40.57
N THR A 55 18.33 -40.87 -39.73
CA THR A 55 18.55 -40.93 -38.25
C THR A 55 20.05 -40.61 -37.92
N ARG A 56 20.42 -40.23 -36.67
CA ARG A 56 21.82 -40.16 -36.08
C ARG A 56 22.80 -39.07 -36.62
N GLU A 57 23.90 -38.64 -35.96
CA GLU A 57 24.45 -38.63 -34.57
C GLU A 57 25.64 -37.62 -34.47
N LEU A 58 25.96 -37.10 -33.26
CA LEU A 58 27.28 -36.68 -32.71
C LEU A 58 28.25 -35.69 -33.45
N SER A 59 28.72 -34.63 -32.74
CA SER A 59 30.16 -34.38 -32.42
C SER A 59 30.46 -33.01 -31.72
N ASP A 60 31.49 -32.98 -30.88
CA ASP A 60 32.07 -31.78 -30.22
C ASP A 60 32.94 -30.92 -31.16
N ARG A 61 33.07 -29.60 -30.91
CA ARG A 61 34.33 -28.93 -30.46
C ARG A 61 34.37 -27.39 -30.62
N ASP A 62 35.19 -26.78 -29.77
CA ASP A 62 35.60 -25.37 -29.66
C ASP A 62 36.10 -24.71 -30.96
N GLN A 63 35.92 -23.38 -31.10
CA GLN A 63 37.02 -22.39 -30.96
C GLN A 63 36.59 -20.90 -31.17
N HIS A 64 37.38 -19.99 -30.59
CA HIS A 64 37.21 -18.52 -30.61
C HIS A 64 37.96 -17.80 -31.75
N ALA A 65 37.36 -16.75 -32.32
CA ALA A 65 37.95 -15.45 -32.72
C ALA A 65 36.81 -14.52 -33.23
N SER A 66 36.49 -13.31 -32.75
CA SER A 66 37.18 -12.12 -32.23
C SER A 66 37.32 -10.97 -33.29
N ILE A 67 37.09 -9.72 -32.85
CA ILE A 67 37.12 -8.43 -33.61
C ILE A 67 35.91 -8.25 -34.56
N GLY A 68 35.14 -7.15 -34.64
CA GLY A 68 35.03 -5.81 -34.01
C GLY A 68 33.85 -5.09 -34.75
N MET A 69 33.18 -4.00 -34.33
CA MET A 69 33.44 -2.91 -33.39
C MET A 69 32.12 -2.42 -32.73
N MET A 70 32.29 -1.50 -31.76
CA MET A 70 31.31 -0.70 -31.03
C MET A 70 30.08 -0.15 -31.79
N GLY A 71 28.95 -0.09 -31.08
CA GLY A 71 27.77 0.72 -31.39
C GLY A 71 26.83 0.80 -30.18
N ALA A 72 27.08 1.74 -29.26
CA ALA A 72 26.39 1.79 -27.96
C ALA A 72 25.08 2.59 -28.01
N ALA A 73 23.97 1.99 -27.55
CA ALA A 73 22.75 2.69 -27.13
C ALA A 73 21.85 1.80 -26.25
N ARG A 74 22.28 1.47 -25.01
CA ARG A 74 21.33 0.94 -24.01
C ARG A 74 20.71 2.11 -23.26
N SER A 75 19.51 2.49 -23.69
CA SER A 75 18.67 3.48 -23.01
C SER A 75 18.48 3.09 -21.55
N THR A 76 18.84 3.98 -20.63
CA THR A 76 18.61 3.79 -19.19
C THR A 76 17.17 4.16 -18.85
N MET A 77 16.27 3.18 -18.90
CA MET A 77 14.90 3.35 -18.44
C MET A 77 14.85 3.59 -16.92
N ASP A 78 14.25 4.72 -16.52
CA ASP A 78 14.11 5.12 -15.13
C ASP A 78 13.09 4.22 -14.41
N ARG A 79 13.58 3.27 -13.61
CA ARG A 79 12.73 2.42 -12.73
C ARG A 79 12.22 3.23 -11.53
N ALA A 80 10.96 3.66 -11.58
CA ALA A 80 10.27 4.32 -10.48
C ALA A 80 9.86 3.32 -9.38
N VAL A 81 10.68 3.20 -8.33
CA VAL A 81 10.37 2.43 -7.11
C VAL A 81 9.36 3.22 -6.27
N THR A 82 8.39 2.53 -5.67
CA THR A 82 7.44 3.10 -4.69
C THR A 82 8.21 3.85 -3.59
N SER A 83 7.74 5.06 -3.21
CA SER A 83 8.50 6.10 -2.47
C SER A 83 9.45 5.63 -1.33
N MET A 84 10.64 5.17 -1.70
CA MET A 84 11.79 4.96 -0.83
C MET A 84 12.90 5.96 -1.17
N SER A 85 12.59 7.25 -1.03
CA SER A 85 13.57 8.33 -1.17
C SER A 85 13.68 9.12 0.12
N ALA A 86 14.85 9.13 0.74
CA ALA A 86 15.07 9.92 1.95
C ALA A 86 15.11 11.42 1.63
N SER A 87 14.43 12.25 2.43
CA SER A 87 14.54 13.71 2.41
C SER A 87 15.90 14.16 2.98
N SER A 88 16.18 15.48 2.92
CA SER A 88 17.41 16.01 3.52
C SER A 88 17.32 15.97 5.05
N ALA A 89 18.37 15.49 5.71
CA ALA A 89 18.40 15.21 7.16
C ALA A 89 18.26 16.44 8.09
N ASP A 90 18.22 17.64 7.50
CA ASP A 90 18.14 18.91 8.22
C ASP A 90 16.70 19.40 8.45
N HIS A 91 15.68 18.80 7.80
CA HIS A 91 14.26 19.08 8.09
C HIS A 91 13.64 18.03 9.03
N LEU A 92 13.96 18.22 10.31
CA LEU A 92 13.62 17.39 11.46
C LEU A 92 14.19 15.96 11.41
N SER A 93 14.43 15.43 12.61
CA SER A 93 14.99 14.11 12.84
C SER A 93 14.12 13.00 12.23
N MET A 94 14.65 11.78 12.18
CA MET A 94 13.79 10.60 12.34
C MET A 94 13.07 10.70 13.70
N GLN A 95 11.96 11.42 13.71
CA GLN A 95 10.92 11.20 14.70
C GLN A 95 10.39 9.80 14.41
N LEU A 96 11.02 8.83 15.09
CA LEU A 96 10.25 7.80 15.77
C LEU A 96 9.00 8.51 16.29
N ALA A 97 7.82 8.14 15.75
CA ALA A 97 6.54 8.56 16.30
C ALA A 97 6.67 8.38 17.81
N GLY A 98 6.38 9.44 18.56
CA GLY A 98 6.70 9.46 19.99
C GLY A 98 6.09 8.24 20.64
N VAL A 99 6.94 7.28 21.04
CA VAL A 99 6.53 6.24 21.98
C VAL A 99 5.90 7.03 23.11
N PRO A 100 4.62 6.79 23.45
CA PRO A 100 3.99 7.50 24.56
C PRO A 100 4.96 7.44 25.74
N PRO A 101 5.20 8.54 26.45
CA PRO A 101 6.11 8.50 27.59
C PRO A 101 5.64 7.34 28.47
N GLU A 102 6.51 6.35 28.70
CA GLU A 102 6.13 5.14 29.42
C GLU A 102 5.83 5.52 30.87
N THR A 103 4.57 5.86 31.13
CA THR A 103 4.08 6.28 32.43
C THR A 103 3.99 5.05 33.33
N GLY A 104 5.12 4.65 33.91
CA GLY A 104 5.18 3.69 35.01
C GLY A 104 6.03 2.44 34.81
N SER A 105 6.91 2.36 33.80
CA SER A 105 7.89 1.27 33.71
C SER A 105 9.17 1.59 34.52
N ASP A 106 9.62 0.66 35.36
CA ASP A 106 10.94 0.67 36.01
C ASP A 106 12.09 0.31 35.01
N GLU A 107 11.84 0.42 33.69
CA GLU A 107 12.74 -0.08 32.64
C GLU A 107 13.86 0.91 32.31
N VAL A 108 15.10 0.39 32.17
CA VAL A 108 16.27 1.22 31.88
C VAL A 108 16.20 1.77 30.45
N PRO A 109 16.32 3.11 30.23
CA PRO A 109 16.23 3.70 28.91
C PRO A 109 17.24 3.12 27.92
N SER A 110 16.74 2.45 26.89
CA SER A 110 17.58 1.77 25.90
C SER A 110 18.57 2.71 25.20
N PRO A 111 19.86 2.34 25.10
CA PRO A 111 20.87 3.11 24.36
C PRO A 111 20.39 3.42 22.94
N ARG A 112 20.72 4.59 22.39
CA ARG A 112 20.23 5.02 21.06
C ARG A 112 20.51 4.01 19.93
N HIS A 113 21.61 3.25 20.03
CA HIS A 113 21.99 2.21 19.07
C HIS A 113 21.24 0.86 19.25
N ARG A 114 20.45 0.71 20.33
CA ARG A 114 19.62 -0.48 20.64
C ARG A 114 18.11 -0.17 20.68
N ARG A 115 17.70 1.07 20.42
CA ARG A 115 16.27 1.43 20.28
C ARG A 115 15.63 0.60 19.16
N SER A 116 14.42 0.09 19.40
CA SER A 116 13.72 -0.90 18.55
C SER A 116 14.37 -2.29 18.50
N PHE A 117 15.35 -2.58 19.37
CA PHE A 117 16.03 -3.89 19.46
C PHE A 117 16.12 -4.44 20.88
N ILE A 118 15.93 -3.60 21.89
CA ILE A 118 15.56 -4.01 23.24
C ILE A 118 14.03 -3.87 23.35
N TRP A 119 13.37 -4.90 23.83
CA TRP A 119 11.91 -4.98 23.91
C TRP A 119 11.45 -5.02 25.36
N SER A 120 10.57 -4.09 25.74
CA SER A 120 9.76 -4.21 26.95
C SER A 120 8.87 -5.45 26.87
N ASP A 121 8.71 -6.11 28.01
CA ASP A 121 7.82 -7.26 28.17
C ASP A 121 6.48 -6.88 28.84
N LEU A 122 6.34 -5.62 29.27
CA LEU A 122 5.15 -5.05 29.90
C LEU A 122 4.26 -4.25 28.93
N GLY A 123 4.77 -3.94 27.73
CA GLY A 123 4.02 -3.21 26.71
C GLY A 123 2.83 -3.98 26.16
N LEU A 124 1.63 -3.37 26.23
CA LEU A 124 0.45 -3.85 25.53
C LEU A 124 0.73 -3.93 24.01
N SER A 125 0.22 -4.97 23.34
CA SER A 125 0.09 -4.87 21.88
C SER A 125 -1.06 -3.92 21.57
N PHE A 126 -0.81 -3.02 20.65
CA PHE A 126 -1.77 -2.10 20.07
C PHE A 126 -1.45 -1.98 18.59
N THR A 127 -2.41 -1.53 17.80
CA THR A 127 -2.24 -1.24 16.37
C THR A 127 -2.09 0.28 16.23
N PRO A 128 -0.86 0.80 16.02
CA PRO A 128 -0.65 2.24 15.91
C PRO A 128 -1.56 2.94 14.89
N SER A 129 -1.91 2.26 13.79
CA SER A 129 -2.79 2.81 12.75
C SER A 129 -4.22 2.99 13.26
N ALA A 130 -4.74 2.07 14.08
CA ALA A 130 -6.06 2.19 14.68
C ALA A 130 -6.06 3.26 15.77
N SER A 131 -5.10 3.23 16.69
CA SER A 131 -4.99 4.24 17.77
C SER A 131 -4.73 5.66 17.23
N TYR A 132 -4.10 5.81 16.07
CA TYR A 132 -3.94 7.09 15.39
C TYR A 132 -5.29 7.76 15.09
N SER A 133 -6.33 7.01 14.70
CA SER A 133 -7.65 7.55 14.40
C SER A 133 -8.33 8.20 15.63
N GLU A 134 -8.04 7.70 16.83
CA GLU A 134 -8.61 8.18 18.09
C GLU A 134 -8.13 9.59 18.48
N CYS A 135 -6.95 10.02 17.97
CA CYS A 135 -6.36 11.33 18.23
C CYS A 135 -6.16 12.19 16.96
N SER A 136 -6.60 11.70 15.79
CA SER A 136 -6.42 12.39 14.51
C SER A 136 -7.17 13.72 14.42
N LEU A 137 -6.57 14.71 13.76
CA LEU A 137 -7.28 15.94 13.39
C LEU A 137 -8.25 15.66 12.23
N PRO A 138 -9.39 16.38 12.16
CA PRO A 138 -10.29 16.32 11.01
C PRO A 138 -9.57 16.57 9.68
N LEU A 139 -9.97 15.84 8.64
CA LEU A 139 -9.47 16.03 7.29
C LEU A 139 -9.91 17.39 6.73
N SER A 140 -9.06 17.95 5.87
CA SER A 140 -9.31 19.24 5.23
C SER A 140 -10.55 19.20 4.33
N SER A 141 -11.35 20.27 4.37
CA SER A 141 -12.33 20.61 3.34
C SER A 141 -11.74 21.65 2.36
N PRO A 142 -12.35 21.87 1.18
CA PRO A 142 -11.97 22.96 0.29
C PRO A 142 -12.07 24.33 1.00
N LEU A 143 -11.16 25.25 0.67
CA LEU A 143 -11.13 26.59 1.24
C LEU A 143 -12.28 27.44 0.68
N LEU A 144 -12.67 28.52 1.39
CA LEU A 144 -13.81 29.35 0.99
C LEU A 144 -13.64 29.96 -0.41
N HIS A 145 -12.41 30.30 -0.82
CA HIS A 145 -12.14 30.83 -2.16
C HIS A 145 -12.36 29.78 -3.27
N GLU A 146 -12.02 28.50 -3.01
CA GLU A 146 -12.28 27.36 -3.90
C GLU A 146 -13.80 27.19 -4.11
N LEU A 147 -14.55 27.24 -3.00
CA LEU A 147 -16.02 27.16 -2.98
C LEU A 147 -16.72 28.39 -3.61
N GLN A 148 -15.95 29.41 -4.00
CA GLN A 148 -16.41 30.63 -4.67
C GLN A 148 -15.80 30.79 -6.08
N HIS A 149 -15.00 29.83 -6.55
CA HIS A 149 -14.31 29.91 -7.83
C HIS A 149 -15.30 29.75 -9.00
N THR A 150 -15.78 30.88 -9.52
CA THR A 150 -16.89 30.94 -10.49
C THR A 150 -16.66 30.10 -11.75
N THR A 151 -15.45 30.11 -12.33
CA THR A 151 -15.13 29.29 -13.51
C THR A 151 -15.23 27.79 -13.23
N ALA A 152 -14.56 27.31 -12.17
CA ALA A 152 -14.59 25.91 -11.76
C ALA A 152 -16.02 25.43 -11.46
N LEU A 153 -16.79 26.21 -10.69
CA LEU A 153 -18.19 25.92 -10.38
C LEU A 153 -19.07 25.90 -11.63
N LYS A 154 -18.85 26.81 -12.59
CA LYS A 154 -19.55 26.81 -13.87
C LYS A 154 -19.22 25.57 -14.68
N THR A 155 -17.93 25.22 -14.85
CA THR A 155 -17.52 24.01 -15.58
C THR A 155 -18.15 22.75 -14.99
N ILE A 156 -18.20 22.64 -13.66
CA ILE A 156 -18.85 21.53 -12.96
C ILE A 156 -20.37 21.52 -13.19
N SER A 157 -21.03 22.68 -13.07
CA SER A 157 -22.47 22.84 -13.28
C SER A 157 -22.93 22.59 -14.71
N ASP A 158 -22.11 22.94 -15.70
CA ASP A 158 -22.39 22.74 -17.12
C ASP A 158 -22.10 21.28 -17.55
N HIS A 159 -21.22 20.57 -16.83
CA HIS A 159 -20.79 19.19 -17.16
C HIS A 159 -20.92 18.19 -15.99
N PRO A 160 -22.08 18.07 -15.31
CA PRO A 160 -22.25 17.21 -14.13
C PRO A 160 -22.16 15.70 -14.42
N HIS A 161 -22.06 15.31 -15.69
CA HIS A 161 -21.79 13.93 -16.08
C HIS A 161 -20.31 13.56 -15.92
N LEU A 162 -19.40 14.53 -15.98
CA LEU A 162 -17.96 14.32 -15.76
C LEU A 162 -17.65 14.19 -14.27
N PHE A 163 -18.19 15.09 -13.45
CA PHE A 163 -17.89 15.18 -12.02
C PHE A 163 -18.90 14.42 -11.17
N LYS A 164 -18.47 13.35 -10.50
CA LYS A 164 -19.34 12.53 -9.64
C LYS A 164 -18.58 12.01 -8.44
N ILE A 165 -19.25 11.91 -7.29
CA ILE A 165 -18.74 11.15 -6.16
C ILE A 165 -19.08 9.68 -6.42
N ILE A 166 -18.04 8.88 -6.66
CA ILE A 166 -18.13 7.43 -6.87
C ILE A 166 -17.33 6.77 -5.76
N THR A 167 -17.98 5.99 -4.92
CA THR A 167 -17.31 5.15 -3.94
C THR A 167 -18.02 3.80 -3.90
N LEU A 168 -17.23 2.74 -3.77
CA LEU A 168 -17.73 1.38 -3.52
C LEU A 168 -18.09 1.19 -2.04
N ILE A 169 -17.65 2.10 -1.17
CA ILE A 169 -17.81 1.98 0.27
C ILE A 169 -19.27 2.15 0.68
N ASN A 170 -19.78 1.19 1.47
CA ASN A 170 -21.07 1.28 2.12
C ASN A 170 -21.03 2.30 3.29
N VAL A 171 -21.09 3.59 2.95
CA VAL A 171 -20.88 4.69 3.91
C VAL A 171 -21.89 4.68 5.06
N CYS A 172 -23.12 4.22 4.82
CA CYS A 172 -24.14 4.11 5.86
C CYS A 172 -23.75 3.07 6.91
N HIS A 173 -23.38 1.85 6.47
CA HIS A 173 -22.96 0.82 7.41
C HIS A 173 -21.62 1.15 8.09
N PHE A 174 -20.70 1.81 7.38
CA PHE A 174 -19.46 2.31 7.97
C PHE A 174 -19.71 3.33 9.10
N GLU A 175 -20.67 4.24 8.92
CA GLU A 175 -21.08 5.20 9.95
C GLU A 175 -21.72 4.51 11.18
N GLU A 176 -22.52 3.45 10.97
CA GLU A 176 -23.11 2.63 12.03
C GLU A 176 -22.04 1.93 12.88
N LEU A 177 -21.04 1.31 12.24
CA LEU A 177 -19.94 0.61 12.92
C LEU A 177 -19.03 1.59 13.71
N LEU A 178 -19.00 2.86 13.32
CA LEU A 178 -18.21 3.92 13.97
C LEU A 178 -18.96 4.66 15.09
N VAL A 179 -20.17 4.22 15.48
CA VAL A 179 -20.99 4.92 16.49
C VAL A 179 -20.30 5.07 17.86
N THR A 180 -19.50 4.08 18.26
CA THR A 180 -18.82 4.02 19.57
C THR A 180 -17.41 4.60 19.58
N HIS A 181 -16.92 5.09 18.44
CA HIS A 181 -15.56 5.60 18.31
C HIS A 181 -15.39 6.98 18.98
N PRO A 182 -14.29 7.22 19.73
CA PRO A 182 -14.15 8.43 20.56
C PRO A 182 -14.03 9.74 19.76
N ASN A 183 -13.36 9.71 18.60
CA ASN A 183 -13.07 10.91 17.81
C ASN A 183 -14.12 11.19 16.73
N ARG A 184 -15.26 11.77 17.13
CA ARG A 184 -16.31 12.18 16.17
C ARG A 184 -15.84 13.20 15.12
N PRO A 185 -15.12 14.29 15.45
CA PRO A 185 -14.69 15.27 14.45
C PRO A 185 -13.86 14.68 13.30
N PHE A 186 -13.02 13.68 13.58
CA PHE A 186 -12.28 12.97 12.54
C PHE A 186 -13.21 12.10 11.68
N ILE A 187 -14.08 11.30 12.30
CA ILE A 187 -15.05 10.45 11.58
C ILE A 187 -15.94 11.28 10.67
N ASP A 188 -16.53 12.35 11.20
CA ASP A 188 -17.45 13.21 10.44
C ASP A 188 -16.76 13.78 9.19
N SER A 189 -15.46 14.09 9.29
CA SER A 189 -14.65 14.52 8.14
C SER A 189 -14.35 13.43 7.11
N VAL A 190 -14.16 12.17 7.53
CA VAL A 190 -13.96 11.01 6.63
C VAL A 190 -15.28 10.63 5.95
N LEU A 191 -16.39 10.59 6.70
CA LEU A 191 -17.72 10.32 6.16
C LEU A 191 -18.17 11.42 5.20
N LYS A 192 -17.87 12.68 5.50
CA LYS A 192 -18.02 13.79 4.54
C LYS A 192 -17.17 13.56 3.30
N GLY A 193 -15.90 13.17 3.44
CA GLY A 193 -15.03 12.82 2.32
C GLY A 193 -15.60 11.71 1.42
N LEU A 194 -16.22 10.69 2.00
CA LEU A 194 -16.89 9.61 1.25
C LEU A 194 -18.18 10.06 0.54
N ARG A 195 -18.90 11.05 1.10
CA ARG A 195 -20.21 11.55 0.60
C ARG A 195 -20.10 12.71 -0.40
N GLU A 196 -19.15 13.61 -0.18
CA GLU A 196 -18.97 14.88 -0.89
C GLU A 196 -17.62 14.95 -1.63
N GLY A 197 -16.75 13.95 -1.41
CA GLY A 197 -15.40 13.87 -1.97
C GLY A 197 -14.32 14.47 -1.06
N PHE A 198 -13.16 13.83 -1.01
CA PHE A 198 -12.01 14.26 -0.22
C PHE A 198 -11.27 15.45 -0.86
N TRP A 199 -10.76 16.37 -0.04
CA TRP A 199 -9.89 17.47 -0.47
C TRP A 199 -8.45 17.22 -0.01
N PRO A 200 -7.43 17.29 -0.88
CA PRO A 200 -6.05 16.95 -0.53
C PRO A 200 -5.31 18.11 0.15
N ALA A 201 -6.02 18.93 0.93
CA ALA A 201 -5.49 20.14 1.59
C ALA A 201 -4.75 21.11 0.63
N ALA A 202 -5.12 21.16 -0.65
CA ALA A 202 -4.54 22.08 -1.61
C ALA A 202 -4.95 23.53 -1.33
N ASP A 203 -4.10 24.46 -1.75
CA ASP A 203 -4.30 25.91 -1.73
C ASP A 203 -3.99 26.46 -3.14
N THR A 204 -5.01 26.80 -3.94
CA THR A 204 -4.80 27.34 -5.29
C THR A 204 -4.74 28.88 -5.31
N SER A 205 -4.48 29.55 -4.18
CA SER A 205 -4.42 31.02 -4.14
C SER A 205 -3.18 31.62 -4.84
N ASP A 206 -2.22 30.80 -5.28
CA ASP A 206 -1.05 31.24 -6.05
C ASP A 206 -1.43 31.69 -7.46
N VAL A 207 -1.52 33.02 -7.64
CA VAL A 207 -1.85 33.69 -8.92
C VAL A 207 -0.84 33.46 -10.04
N THR A 208 0.30 32.80 -9.78
CA THR A 208 1.24 32.39 -10.85
C THR A 208 0.78 31.12 -11.58
N TYR A 209 -0.12 30.33 -10.98
CA TYR A 209 -0.69 29.15 -11.61
C TYR A 209 -1.76 29.56 -12.64
N PRO A 210 -1.74 29.01 -13.87
CA PRO A 210 -2.74 29.30 -14.89
C PRO A 210 -4.11 28.71 -14.49
N GLU A 211 -5.21 29.32 -14.95
CA GLU A 211 -6.55 28.81 -14.61
C GLU A 211 -6.80 27.39 -15.18
N THR A 212 -6.30 27.14 -16.39
CA THR A 212 -6.40 25.85 -17.12
C THR A 212 -5.01 25.47 -17.62
N TRP A 213 -4.63 24.19 -17.53
CA TRP A 213 -3.28 23.73 -17.86
C TRP A 213 -3.26 22.33 -18.47
N ASP A 214 -2.63 22.19 -19.63
CA ASP A 214 -2.33 20.87 -20.21
C ASP A 214 -0.82 20.64 -20.24
N ASN A 215 -0.37 19.63 -19.49
CA ASN A 215 1.00 19.12 -19.48
C ASN A 215 1.03 17.62 -19.80
N SER A 216 -0.03 17.10 -20.43
CA SER A 216 -0.20 15.66 -20.68
C SER A 216 0.76 15.09 -21.74
N SER A 217 1.62 15.94 -22.33
CA SER A 217 2.63 15.57 -23.32
C SER A 217 3.71 14.65 -22.73
N ARG A 218 3.41 13.35 -22.65
CA ARG A 218 4.33 12.26 -22.35
C ARG A 218 3.89 11.00 -23.11
N GLU A 219 4.44 10.83 -24.31
CA GLU A 219 4.15 9.65 -25.14
C GLU A 219 4.67 8.36 -24.49
N LEU A 220 3.87 7.28 -24.58
CA LEU A 220 4.29 5.94 -24.22
C LEU A 220 4.94 5.28 -25.44
N CYS A 221 6.27 5.11 -25.42
CA CYS A 221 7.00 4.63 -26.60
C CYS A 221 6.96 3.09 -26.79
N GLU A 222 6.61 2.32 -25.76
CA GLU A 222 6.59 0.85 -25.83
C GLU A 222 5.17 0.32 -26.07
N ALA A 223 5.01 -0.56 -27.06
CA ALA A 223 3.70 -1.14 -27.40
C ALA A 223 2.99 -1.81 -26.21
N GLN A 224 3.72 -2.50 -25.33
CA GLN A 224 3.18 -3.11 -24.11
C GLN A 224 2.67 -2.08 -23.10
N GLN A 225 3.30 -0.90 -23.03
CA GLN A 225 2.85 0.19 -22.16
C GLN A 225 1.56 0.83 -22.69
N VAL A 226 1.47 1.00 -24.02
CA VAL A 226 0.28 1.50 -24.72
C VAL A 226 -0.89 0.53 -24.54
N GLU A 227 -0.68 -0.76 -24.82
CA GLU A 227 -1.68 -1.84 -24.63
C GLU A 227 -2.20 -1.91 -23.19
N PHE A 228 -1.29 -1.85 -22.20
CA PHE A 228 -1.67 -1.76 -20.80
C PHE A 228 -2.50 -0.49 -20.49
N ALA A 229 -2.10 0.66 -21.03
CA ALA A 229 -2.82 1.91 -20.81
C ALA A 229 -4.25 1.85 -21.38
N HIS A 230 -4.46 1.31 -22.59
CA HIS A 230 -5.81 1.09 -23.14
C HIS A 230 -6.67 0.24 -22.21
N HIS A 231 -6.16 -0.92 -21.79
CA HIS A 231 -6.90 -1.85 -20.93
C HIS A 231 -7.27 -1.21 -19.59
N HIS A 232 -6.28 -0.61 -18.93
CA HIS A 232 -6.46 -0.01 -17.61
C HIS A 232 -7.42 1.20 -17.65
N ILE A 233 -7.30 2.07 -18.65
CA ILE A 233 -8.24 3.20 -18.84
C ILE A 233 -9.66 2.69 -19.08
N GLN A 234 -9.82 1.62 -19.86
CA GLN A 234 -11.14 1.03 -20.09
C GLN A 234 -11.73 0.40 -18.82
N GLU A 235 -10.91 -0.24 -17.98
CA GLU A 235 -11.31 -0.75 -16.68
C GLU A 235 -11.76 0.37 -15.73
N GLU A 236 -11.02 1.48 -15.65
CA GLU A 236 -11.37 2.62 -14.79
C GLU A 236 -12.58 3.42 -15.31
N GLU A 237 -12.83 3.46 -16.64
CA GLU A 237 -14.09 3.95 -17.19
C GLU A 237 -15.27 3.04 -16.82
N ASN A 238 -15.09 1.72 -16.94
CA ASN A 238 -16.14 0.72 -16.65
C ASN A 238 -16.50 0.66 -15.16
N SER A 239 -15.52 0.87 -14.27
CA SER A 239 -15.74 1.01 -12.82
C SER A 239 -16.39 2.35 -12.45
N GLY A 240 -16.39 3.31 -13.36
CA GLY A 240 -16.87 4.68 -13.15
C GLY A 240 -15.88 5.58 -12.39
N CYS A 241 -14.67 5.12 -12.10
CA CYS A 241 -13.61 5.96 -11.52
C CYS A 241 -13.22 7.07 -12.50
N PHE A 242 -13.10 6.75 -13.78
CA PHE A 242 -12.89 7.74 -14.83
C PHE A 242 -14.24 8.19 -15.43
N SER A 243 -14.29 9.42 -15.91
CA SER A 243 -15.39 9.86 -16.78
C SER A 243 -15.29 9.22 -18.16
N PRO A 244 -16.42 9.11 -18.88
CA PRO A 244 -16.38 8.99 -20.34
C PRO A 244 -15.50 10.08 -20.95
N PRO A 245 -14.90 9.85 -22.13
CA PRO A 245 -14.09 10.85 -22.81
C PRO A 245 -14.97 12.04 -23.21
N PHE A 246 -14.44 13.27 -23.06
CA PHE A 246 -15.17 14.51 -23.33
C PHE A 246 -14.60 15.36 -24.47
N GLY A 247 -13.61 14.84 -25.21
CA GLY A 247 -13.02 15.49 -26.39
C GLY A 247 -11.53 15.76 -26.26
N THR A 248 -11.04 16.63 -27.14
CA THR A 248 -9.61 16.96 -27.33
C THR A 248 -9.19 18.30 -26.74
N GLU A 249 -10.12 19.03 -26.11
CA GLU A 249 -9.89 20.34 -25.52
C GLU A 249 -10.23 20.30 -24.03
N LEU A 250 -9.38 20.87 -23.18
CA LEU A 250 -9.66 21.02 -21.75
C LEU A 250 -10.76 22.06 -21.52
N LEU A 251 -11.64 21.77 -20.56
CA LEU A 251 -12.65 22.73 -20.10
C LEU A 251 -12.04 23.74 -19.12
N PRO A 252 -12.60 24.96 -18.98
CA PRO A 252 -12.05 25.99 -18.10
C PRO A 252 -11.90 25.53 -16.65
N GLY A 253 -10.72 25.77 -16.07
CA GLY A 253 -10.35 25.36 -14.71
C GLY A 253 -9.65 24.00 -14.62
N MET A 254 -9.61 23.22 -15.71
CA MET A 254 -9.04 21.87 -15.70
C MET A 254 -7.51 21.83 -15.73
N TYR A 255 -6.93 20.82 -15.08
CA TYR A 255 -5.52 20.46 -15.25
C TYR A 255 -5.39 19.03 -15.76
N SER A 256 -4.61 18.83 -16.82
CA SER A 256 -4.12 17.51 -17.22
C SER A 256 -2.63 17.38 -16.98
N MET A 257 -2.25 16.35 -16.24
CA MET A 257 -0.86 16.06 -15.87
C MET A 257 -0.39 14.80 -16.62
N PRO A 258 0.90 14.70 -16.98
CA PRO A 258 1.40 13.55 -17.73
C PRO A 258 1.41 12.32 -16.83
N PHE A 259 1.02 11.16 -17.37
CA PHE A 259 1.16 9.89 -16.67
C PHE A 259 2.26 9.04 -17.31
N GLY A 260 2.81 8.10 -16.54
CA GLY A 260 3.73 7.08 -17.03
C GLY A 260 3.21 5.69 -16.70
N VAL A 261 3.51 4.73 -17.58
CA VAL A 261 3.32 3.31 -17.32
C VAL A 261 4.66 2.72 -16.89
N VAL A 262 4.72 2.14 -15.69
CA VAL A 262 5.95 1.58 -15.12
C VAL A 262 5.74 0.16 -14.62
N LEU A 263 6.76 -0.70 -14.80
CA LEU A 263 6.75 -2.05 -14.24
C LEU A 263 6.66 -2.01 -12.70
N LYS A 264 5.83 -2.86 -12.11
CA LYS A 264 5.81 -3.08 -10.66
C LYS A 264 7.14 -3.77 -10.26
N PRO A 265 7.75 -3.42 -9.10
CA PRO A 265 9.02 -4.00 -8.69
C PRO A 265 8.96 -5.55 -8.62
N ASN A 266 9.84 -6.21 -9.37
CA ASN A 266 9.93 -7.68 -9.49
C ASN A 266 8.64 -8.34 -9.99
N SER A 267 7.94 -7.68 -10.92
CA SER A 267 6.80 -8.24 -11.63
C SER A 267 6.80 -7.77 -13.08
N GLU A 268 6.24 -8.61 -13.96
CA GLU A 268 5.94 -8.25 -15.35
C GLU A 268 4.67 -7.38 -15.46
N LYS A 269 3.90 -7.24 -14.37
CA LYS A 269 2.70 -6.40 -14.31
C LYS A 269 3.09 -4.92 -14.27
N PHE A 270 2.49 -4.11 -15.14
CA PHE A 270 2.62 -2.66 -15.11
C PHE A 270 1.72 -2.01 -14.04
N ARG A 271 1.95 -0.70 -13.81
CA ARG A 271 1.04 0.24 -13.15
C ARG A 271 1.09 1.58 -13.87
N MET A 272 -0.04 2.27 -13.91
CA MET A 272 -0.12 3.68 -14.27
C MET A 272 0.25 4.55 -13.05
N VAL A 273 0.96 5.65 -13.28
CA VAL A 273 1.33 6.63 -12.26
C VAL A 273 1.18 8.02 -12.86
N VAL A 274 0.37 8.89 -12.23
CA VAL A 274 0.15 10.26 -12.71
C VAL A 274 1.20 11.17 -12.07
N ASP A 275 1.93 11.94 -12.89
CA ASP A 275 3.03 12.76 -12.43
C ASP A 275 2.55 14.16 -12.01
N HIS A 276 1.85 14.21 -10.87
CA HIS A 276 1.48 15.47 -10.20
C HIS A 276 2.68 16.31 -9.75
N SER A 277 3.91 15.80 -9.90
CA SER A 277 5.15 16.55 -9.64
C SER A 277 5.76 17.14 -10.91
N ALA A 278 5.12 16.98 -12.08
CA ALA A 278 5.63 17.52 -13.33
C ALA A 278 5.58 19.05 -13.34
N GLU A 279 6.74 19.66 -13.55
CA GLU A 279 6.92 21.10 -13.71
C GLU A 279 6.35 21.59 -15.07
N PRO A 280 6.03 22.89 -15.24
CA PRO A 280 6.28 24.02 -14.32
C PRO A 280 5.15 24.32 -13.30
N TYR A 281 3.97 23.70 -13.44
CA TYR A 281 2.81 23.94 -12.57
C TYR A 281 2.39 22.64 -11.86
N SER A 282 3.27 22.15 -11.00
CA SER A 282 3.10 20.90 -10.24
C SER A 282 1.92 20.98 -9.25
N LEU A 283 0.93 20.10 -9.43
CA LEU A 283 -0.21 19.97 -8.50
C LEU A 283 0.21 19.49 -7.10
N ASN A 284 1.35 18.80 -6.99
CA ASN A 284 1.92 18.49 -5.69
C ASN A 284 2.52 19.71 -5.01
N SER A 285 2.92 20.76 -5.74
CA SER A 285 3.51 21.97 -5.17
C SER A 285 2.49 22.89 -4.49
N ILE A 286 1.24 22.92 -4.98
CA ILE A 286 0.10 23.64 -4.34
C ILE A 286 -0.48 22.91 -3.10
N ILE A 287 -0.08 21.66 -2.85
CA ILE A 287 -0.40 20.94 -1.61
C ILE A 287 0.70 21.28 -0.59
N PRO A 288 0.41 21.98 0.52
CA PRO A 288 1.42 22.42 1.47
C PRO A 288 2.32 21.27 1.94
N PRO A 289 3.64 21.50 2.07
CA PRO A 289 4.54 20.54 2.69
C PRO A 289 4.06 20.24 4.11
N HIS A 290 3.65 19.00 4.32
CA HIS A 290 3.25 18.47 5.62
C HIS A 290 4.04 17.19 5.86
N GLN A 291 4.28 16.87 7.13
CA GLN A 291 4.65 15.51 7.48
C GLN A 291 3.38 14.67 7.36
N SER A 292 3.46 13.54 6.65
CA SER A 292 2.38 12.54 6.64
C SER A 292 2.06 12.20 8.08
N THR A 293 0.81 12.47 8.49
CA THR A 293 0.36 12.18 9.85
C THR A 293 -0.08 10.73 9.99
N ALA A 294 -0.39 10.06 8.86
CA ALA A 294 -0.79 8.68 8.80
C ALA A 294 0.27 7.75 9.42
N GLN A 295 -0.03 7.22 10.60
CA GLN A 295 0.83 6.26 11.27
C GLN A 295 0.61 4.88 10.63
N LEU A 296 1.59 4.39 9.87
CA LEU A 296 1.60 3.03 9.31
C LEU A 296 2.13 2.01 10.33
N ASN A 297 1.72 0.75 10.23
CA ASN A 297 2.30 -0.32 11.05
C ASN A 297 3.46 -0.98 10.32
N ASP A 298 4.54 -1.24 11.05
CA ASP A 298 5.74 -1.82 10.48
C ASP A 298 6.03 -3.25 10.99
N ILE A 299 7.17 -3.78 10.57
CA ILE A 299 7.60 -5.12 10.95
C ILE A 299 7.96 -5.25 12.44
N HIS A 300 8.22 -4.14 13.14
CA HIS A 300 8.45 -4.12 14.59
C HIS A 300 7.14 -4.23 15.36
N ASP A 301 6.05 -3.66 14.86
CA ASP A 301 4.71 -3.86 15.43
C ASP A 301 4.28 -5.35 15.32
N LEU A 302 4.51 -5.98 14.15
CA LEU A 302 4.24 -7.42 14.01
C LEU A 302 5.10 -8.26 14.95
N ARG A 303 6.40 -7.94 15.10
CA ARG A 303 7.29 -8.60 16.08
C ARG A 303 6.80 -8.46 17.51
N ARG A 304 6.25 -7.29 17.91
CA ARG A 304 5.64 -7.08 19.23
C ARG A 304 4.47 -8.05 19.44
N CYS A 305 3.58 -8.15 18.44
CA CYS A 305 2.42 -9.05 18.48
C CYS A 305 2.85 -10.52 18.57
N LEU A 306 3.76 -10.97 17.70
CA LEU A 306 4.26 -12.36 17.69
C LEU A 306 4.96 -12.75 19.00
N ARG A 307 5.79 -11.87 19.59
CA ARG A 307 6.40 -12.12 20.91
C ARG A 307 5.37 -12.24 22.03
N LYS A 308 4.26 -11.48 21.97
CA LYS A 308 3.15 -11.54 22.93
C LYS A 308 2.41 -12.87 22.84
N VAL A 309 1.93 -13.26 21.65
CA VAL A 309 1.18 -14.52 21.50
C VAL A 309 2.04 -15.75 21.83
N HIS A 310 3.28 -15.81 21.35
CA HIS A 310 4.14 -16.96 21.62
C HIS A 310 4.37 -17.19 23.13
N ARG A 311 4.39 -16.12 23.95
CA ARG A 311 4.45 -16.24 25.41
C ARG A 311 3.14 -16.68 26.04
N ALA A 312 2.02 -16.18 25.53
CA ALA A 312 0.69 -16.57 26.01
C ALA A 312 0.34 -18.02 25.63
N CYS A 313 0.95 -18.56 24.57
CA CYS A 313 0.64 -19.86 23.99
C CYS A 313 1.93 -20.60 23.59
N GLN A 314 2.76 -20.98 24.56
CA GLN A 314 4.12 -21.53 24.35
C GLN A 314 4.20 -22.75 23.42
N ASP A 315 3.15 -23.58 23.37
CA ASP A 315 3.08 -24.79 22.54
C ASP A 315 2.17 -24.64 21.29
N ALA A 316 1.55 -23.47 21.08
CA ALA A 316 0.65 -23.28 19.95
C ALA A 316 1.42 -22.82 18.70
N LEU A 317 1.22 -23.53 17.59
CA LEU A 317 1.74 -23.11 16.30
C LEU A 317 0.98 -21.86 15.81
N ILE A 318 1.72 -20.90 15.27
CA ILE A 318 1.21 -19.59 14.83
C ILE A 318 1.29 -19.54 13.31
N THR A 319 0.16 -19.32 12.65
CA THR A 319 0.12 -19.03 11.22
C THR A 319 0.05 -17.51 11.00
N LEU A 320 0.68 -17.01 9.94
CA LEU A 320 0.56 -15.62 9.53
C LEU A 320 -0.49 -15.49 8.44
N PHE A 321 -1.07 -14.32 8.31
CA PHE A 321 -1.82 -13.96 7.11
C PHE A 321 -1.52 -12.55 6.62
N LYS A 322 -1.71 -12.38 5.32
CA LYS A 322 -1.68 -11.11 4.62
C LYS A 322 -2.87 -11.06 3.67
N SER A 323 -3.63 -9.98 3.77
CA SER A 323 -4.73 -9.61 2.88
C SER A 323 -4.40 -8.30 2.18
N ASN A 324 -4.69 -8.19 0.89
CA ASN A 324 -4.43 -6.99 0.09
C ASN A 324 -5.73 -6.44 -0.49
N VAL A 325 -5.96 -5.14 -0.29
CA VAL A 325 -7.07 -4.40 -0.89
C VAL A 325 -6.76 -4.12 -2.35
N SER A 326 -7.69 -4.48 -3.24
CA SER A 326 -7.60 -4.11 -4.66
C SER A 326 -8.16 -2.70 -4.88
N HIS A 327 -7.70 -1.96 -5.90
CA HIS A 327 -8.24 -0.64 -6.25
C HIS A 327 -8.40 0.34 -5.05
N ALA A 328 -7.49 0.28 -4.07
CA ALA A 328 -7.57 1.02 -2.81
C ALA A 328 -7.79 2.53 -3.00
N TYR A 329 -7.06 3.15 -3.92
CA TYR A 329 -7.17 4.58 -4.20
C TYR A 329 -8.51 4.93 -4.87
N CYS A 330 -9.06 4.03 -5.69
CA CYS A 330 -10.38 4.16 -6.32
C CYS A 330 -11.54 4.17 -5.30
N CYS A 331 -11.33 3.68 -4.08
CA CYS A 331 -12.33 3.73 -3.01
C CYS A 331 -12.53 5.13 -2.41
N ILE A 332 -11.58 6.04 -2.65
CA ILE A 332 -11.52 7.38 -2.08
C ILE A 332 -11.94 8.41 -3.17
N PRO A 333 -13.22 8.82 -3.24
CA PRO A 333 -13.67 9.82 -4.21
C PRO A 333 -13.04 11.18 -3.90
N MET A 334 -12.58 11.92 -4.91
CA MET A 334 -12.09 13.29 -4.71
C MET A 334 -13.23 14.29 -4.85
N HIS A 335 -13.14 15.43 -4.14
CA HIS A 335 -14.11 16.52 -4.24
C HIS A 335 -14.16 17.06 -5.69
N PRO A 336 -15.32 17.46 -6.26
CA PRO A 336 -15.43 17.87 -7.67
C PRO A 336 -14.47 18.99 -8.09
N LEU A 337 -14.20 19.95 -7.20
CA LEU A 337 -13.20 21.01 -7.43
C LEU A 337 -11.77 20.46 -7.58
N TRP A 338 -11.45 19.32 -6.95
CA TRP A 338 -10.19 18.63 -7.15
C TRP A 338 -10.20 17.69 -8.35
N GLN A 339 -11.34 17.06 -8.67
CA GLN A 339 -11.50 16.26 -9.89
C GLN A 339 -11.18 17.07 -11.16
N LEU A 340 -11.52 18.37 -11.20
CA LEU A 340 -11.06 19.30 -12.25
C LEU A 340 -9.54 19.27 -12.46
N LYS A 341 -8.77 19.05 -11.40
CA LYS A 341 -7.30 19.01 -11.44
C LYS A 341 -6.74 17.61 -11.72
N GLN A 342 -7.57 16.62 -12.05
CA GLN A 342 -7.15 15.24 -12.31
C GLN A 342 -7.62 14.76 -13.69
N VAL A 343 -7.35 15.54 -14.75
CA VAL A 343 -7.63 15.09 -16.11
C VAL A 343 -6.54 14.15 -16.62
N ILE A 344 -6.96 12.99 -17.11
CA ILE A 344 -6.13 12.02 -17.82
C ILE A 344 -6.35 12.21 -19.33
N THR A 345 -5.29 12.58 -20.07
CA THR A 345 -5.30 12.57 -21.53
C THR A 345 -4.63 11.30 -22.04
N PHE A 346 -5.32 10.56 -22.91
CA PHE A 346 -4.73 9.44 -23.64
C PHE A 346 -5.30 9.39 -25.06
N GLU A 347 -4.42 9.23 -26.05
CA GLU A 347 -4.75 9.31 -27.49
C GLU A 347 -5.54 10.57 -27.88
N GLY A 348 -5.18 11.71 -27.27
CA GLY A 348 -5.86 12.99 -27.49
C GLY A 348 -7.28 13.08 -26.91
N GLN A 349 -7.76 12.06 -26.17
CA GLN A 349 -9.05 12.11 -25.47
C GLN A 349 -8.84 12.37 -23.97
N HIS A 350 -9.51 13.40 -23.46
CA HIS A 350 -9.51 13.75 -22.05
C HIS A 350 -10.60 13.03 -21.26
N ARG A 351 -10.27 12.63 -20.03
CA ARG A 351 -11.15 11.99 -19.04
C ARG A 351 -10.89 12.58 -17.66
N VAL A 352 -11.91 12.75 -16.83
CA VAL A 352 -11.76 13.17 -15.43
C VAL A 352 -11.57 11.94 -14.55
N ASP A 353 -10.47 11.86 -13.81
CA ASP A 353 -10.32 10.91 -12.70
C ASP A 353 -11.05 11.44 -11.47
N ARG A 354 -12.11 10.74 -11.08
CA ARG A 354 -13.01 11.11 -9.99
C ARG A 354 -12.50 10.69 -8.63
N CYS A 355 -11.52 9.79 -8.58
CA CYS A 355 -11.03 9.17 -7.35
C CYS A 355 -9.60 9.63 -7.04
N ASN A 356 -9.08 9.17 -5.90
CA ASN A 356 -7.72 9.45 -5.47
C ASN A 356 -6.73 8.69 -6.37
N ILE A 357 -5.52 9.22 -6.53
CA ILE A 357 -4.59 8.75 -7.57
C ILE A 357 -3.20 8.43 -7.03
N ILE A 358 -2.52 7.49 -7.68
CA ILE A 358 -1.10 7.21 -7.43
C ILE A 358 -0.26 8.33 -8.06
N GLY A 359 0.22 9.23 -7.20
CA GLY A 359 1.02 10.40 -7.59
C GLY A 359 0.72 11.65 -6.77
N ASN A 360 -0.49 11.74 -6.19
CA ASN A 360 -0.90 12.84 -5.32
C ASN A 360 -0.15 12.79 -3.97
N ARG A 361 0.47 13.92 -3.58
CA ARG A 361 1.22 14.08 -2.31
C ARG A 361 0.40 13.70 -1.07
N LYS A 362 -0.90 13.96 -1.07
CA LYS A 362 -1.84 13.63 0.03
C LYS A 362 -2.59 12.32 -0.17
N GLY A 363 -2.50 11.68 -1.33
CA GLY A 363 -3.32 10.52 -1.66
C GLY A 363 -3.13 9.35 -0.69
N GLY A 364 -1.88 9.08 -0.27
CA GLY A 364 -1.59 8.07 0.74
C GLY A 364 -2.20 8.38 2.11
N ASP A 365 -2.14 9.64 2.57
CA ASP A 365 -2.71 10.08 3.85
C ASP A 365 -4.24 9.88 3.87
N LEU A 366 -4.94 10.22 2.78
CA LEU A 366 -6.39 10.08 2.67
C LEU A 366 -6.82 8.61 2.74
N TRP A 367 -6.12 7.73 2.02
CA TRP A 367 -6.34 6.28 2.11
C TRP A 367 -6.08 5.74 3.53
N CYS A 368 -4.97 6.13 4.15
CA CYS A 368 -4.61 5.67 5.49
C CYS A 368 -5.55 6.21 6.57
N ALA A 369 -6.10 7.42 6.40
CA ALA A 369 -7.16 7.95 7.26
C ALA A 369 -8.42 7.09 7.21
N PHE A 370 -8.89 6.69 6.02
CA PHE A 370 -9.99 5.75 5.88
C PHE A 370 -9.66 4.38 6.51
N MET A 371 -8.53 3.77 6.16
CA MET A 371 -8.15 2.44 6.67
C MET A 371 -7.87 2.43 8.18
N SER A 372 -7.45 3.55 8.78
CA SER A 372 -7.29 3.66 10.24
C SER A 372 -8.61 3.38 10.98
N LEU A 373 -9.73 3.87 10.43
CA LEU A 373 -11.07 3.64 10.96
C LEU A 373 -11.57 2.21 10.66
N VAL A 374 -11.25 1.64 9.50
CA VAL A 374 -11.54 0.23 9.18
C VAL A 374 -10.83 -0.72 10.16
N LEU A 375 -9.54 -0.47 10.45
CA LEU A 375 -8.79 -1.20 11.46
C LEU A 375 -9.36 -1.00 12.87
N TRP A 376 -9.78 0.21 13.22
CA TRP A 376 -10.43 0.47 14.50
C TRP A 376 -11.73 -0.33 14.65
N VAL A 377 -12.57 -0.39 13.61
CA VAL A 377 -13.77 -1.24 13.60
C VAL A 377 -13.41 -2.72 13.77
N ALA A 378 -12.45 -3.22 12.99
CA ALA A 378 -11.98 -4.60 13.08
C ALA A 378 -11.52 -4.97 14.51
N ILE A 379 -10.75 -4.10 15.16
CA ILE A 379 -10.18 -4.37 16.49
C ILE A 379 -11.19 -4.12 17.60
N SER A 380 -11.83 -2.94 17.62
CA SER A 380 -12.64 -2.46 18.74
C SER A 380 -14.10 -2.91 18.70
N VAL A 381 -14.63 -3.27 17.52
CA VAL A 381 -16.03 -3.71 17.34
C VAL A 381 -16.11 -5.21 17.05
N LEU A 382 -15.17 -5.76 16.28
CA LEU A 382 -15.16 -7.18 15.90
C LEU A 382 -14.15 -8.05 16.71
N ASP A 383 -13.38 -7.47 17.63
CA ASP A 383 -12.36 -8.17 18.45
C ASP A 383 -11.27 -8.88 17.63
N LEU A 384 -10.93 -8.34 16.45
CA LEU A 384 -9.83 -8.82 15.60
C LEU A 384 -8.49 -8.26 16.08
N SER A 385 -8.08 -8.65 17.29
CA SER A 385 -6.87 -8.16 17.95
C SER A 385 -5.58 -8.43 17.17
N ASP A 386 -4.62 -7.51 17.34
CA ASP A 386 -3.30 -7.48 16.69
C ASP A 386 -3.34 -7.36 15.15
N LEU A 387 -4.43 -6.84 14.58
CA LEU A 387 -4.53 -6.57 13.14
C LEU A 387 -3.72 -5.32 12.77
N LEU A 388 -2.82 -5.42 11.78
CA LEU A 388 -1.92 -4.35 11.36
C LEU A 388 -2.11 -4.03 9.87
N ALA A 389 -1.81 -2.81 9.43
CA ALA A 389 -1.74 -2.48 8.01
C ALA A 389 -0.61 -1.51 7.64
N TYR A 390 -0.15 -1.68 6.40
CA TYR A 390 0.81 -0.81 5.71
C TYR A 390 0.25 -0.48 4.32
N VAL A 391 -0.35 0.70 4.19
CA VAL A 391 -1.06 1.15 2.99
C VAL A 391 -2.19 0.18 2.60
N ASP A 392 -2.05 -0.61 1.54
CA ASP A 392 -3.05 -1.55 1.00
C ASP A 392 -2.89 -3.00 1.53
N ASP A 393 -1.76 -3.29 2.18
CA ASP A 393 -1.49 -4.58 2.83
C ASP A 393 -1.97 -4.57 4.28
N THR A 394 -2.93 -5.43 4.62
CA THR A 394 -3.34 -5.74 6.00
C THR A 394 -2.81 -7.12 6.40
N PHE A 395 -2.26 -7.26 7.60
CA PHE A 395 -1.58 -8.49 8.04
C PHE A 395 -1.70 -8.71 9.55
N SER A 396 -1.69 -9.98 9.96
CA SER A 396 -1.64 -10.37 11.37
C SER A 396 -1.24 -11.85 11.50
N TRP A 397 -1.49 -12.42 12.67
CA TRP A 397 -1.28 -13.81 13.05
C TRP A 397 -2.60 -14.44 13.50
N ASP A 398 -2.70 -15.76 13.36
CA ASP A 398 -3.73 -16.58 14.00
C ASP A 398 -3.11 -17.87 14.57
N LEU A 399 -3.85 -18.63 15.37
CA LEU A 399 -3.39 -19.96 15.79
C LEU A 399 -3.65 -20.98 14.68
N GLU A 400 -2.67 -21.85 14.42
CA GLU A 400 -2.80 -22.86 13.37
C GLU A 400 -3.98 -23.80 13.63
N GLY A 401 -4.71 -24.14 12.56
CA GLY A 401 -5.95 -24.93 12.65
C GLY A 401 -7.21 -24.12 13.00
N ARG A 402 -7.10 -22.85 13.45
CA ARG A 402 -8.27 -21.94 13.55
C ARG A 402 -8.66 -21.43 12.18
N LEU A 403 -9.44 -22.24 11.47
CA LEU A 403 -9.90 -21.94 10.13
C LEU A 403 -11.41 -21.66 10.11
N THR A 404 -11.80 -20.66 9.35
CA THR A 404 -13.20 -20.31 9.06
C THR A 404 -13.42 -20.39 7.55
N TRP A 405 -14.59 -20.90 7.17
CA TRP A 405 -15.02 -20.93 5.77
C TRP A 405 -15.41 -19.52 5.32
N TYR A 406 -14.93 -19.13 4.14
CA TYR A 406 -15.24 -17.85 3.54
C TYR A 406 -15.91 -18.06 2.17
N ASP A 407 -17.22 -17.82 2.13
CA ASP A 407 -18.09 -18.20 1.01
C ASP A 407 -17.72 -17.53 -0.31
N SER A 408 -17.33 -16.25 -0.30
CA SER A 408 -17.01 -15.48 -1.51
C SER A 408 -15.86 -16.09 -2.33
N TYR A 409 -14.98 -16.87 -1.69
CA TYR A 409 -13.91 -17.63 -2.35
C TYR A 409 -14.02 -19.15 -2.20
N GLY A 410 -15.06 -19.67 -1.55
CA GLY A 410 -15.30 -21.10 -1.40
C GLY A 410 -14.13 -21.88 -0.78
N GLN A 411 -13.43 -21.30 0.21
CA GLN A 411 -12.29 -21.94 0.86
C GLN A 411 -12.15 -21.58 2.35
N LEU A 412 -11.33 -22.36 3.05
CA LEU A 412 -10.93 -22.08 4.43
C LEU A 412 -9.78 -21.06 4.49
N PHE A 413 -9.88 -20.11 5.40
CA PHE A 413 -8.83 -19.15 5.77
C PHE A 413 -8.66 -19.13 7.30
N PRO A 414 -7.54 -18.62 7.84
CA PRO A 414 -7.43 -18.25 9.25
C PRO A 414 -8.64 -17.42 9.71
N GLU A 415 -9.16 -17.71 10.90
CA GLU A 415 -10.40 -17.12 11.43
C GLU A 415 -10.39 -15.58 11.36
N LYS A 416 -9.32 -14.93 11.83
CA LYS A 416 -9.19 -13.46 11.72
C LYS A 416 -9.16 -12.96 10.27
N GLN A 417 -8.56 -13.73 9.36
CA GLN A 417 -8.49 -13.36 7.94
C GLN A 417 -9.87 -13.46 7.28
N ALA A 418 -10.59 -14.56 7.51
CA ALA A 418 -11.96 -14.73 7.00
C ALA A 418 -12.88 -13.60 7.51
N ARG A 419 -12.83 -13.29 8.81
CA ARG A 419 -13.63 -12.22 9.43
C ARG A 419 -13.25 -10.82 8.94
N LEU A 420 -11.98 -10.58 8.59
CA LEU A 420 -11.56 -9.35 7.91
C LEU A 420 -12.14 -9.24 6.50
N LEU A 421 -12.11 -10.32 5.72
CA LEU A 421 -12.66 -10.33 4.36
C LEU A 421 -14.20 -10.14 4.39
N MET A 422 -14.90 -10.73 5.36
CA MET A 422 -16.33 -10.48 5.58
C MET A 422 -16.61 -9.00 5.92
N LEU A 423 -15.81 -8.37 6.79
CA LEU A 423 -15.91 -6.93 7.05
C LEU A 423 -15.67 -6.09 5.77
N TRP A 424 -14.76 -6.54 4.89
CA TRP A 424 -14.51 -5.86 3.62
C TRP A 424 -15.69 -6.02 2.65
N ASP A 425 -16.31 -7.20 2.55
CA ASP A 425 -17.56 -7.41 1.80
C ASP A 425 -18.69 -6.48 2.31
N ASP A 426 -18.93 -6.47 3.63
CA ASP A 426 -19.98 -5.66 4.28
C ASP A 426 -19.79 -4.14 4.06
N LEU A 427 -18.53 -3.70 4.01
CA LEU A 427 -18.13 -2.32 3.74
C LEU A 427 -17.99 -2.00 2.25
N GLY A 428 -18.06 -2.97 1.33
CA GLY A 428 -17.83 -2.76 -0.10
C GLY A 428 -16.36 -2.44 -0.47
N ILE A 429 -15.39 -2.86 0.35
CA ILE A 429 -13.96 -2.72 0.08
C ILE A 429 -13.53 -3.86 -0.88
N PRO A 430 -13.09 -3.58 -2.11
CA PRO A 430 -12.79 -4.62 -3.09
C PRO A 430 -11.47 -5.37 -2.79
N HIS A 431 -11.49 -6.70 -2.92
CA HIS A 431 -10.30 -7.56 -2.77
C HIS A 431 -10.31 -8.72 -3.78
N GLU A 432 -9.13 -9.30 -4.03
CA GLU A 432 -8.91 -10.34 -5.05
C GLU A 432 -8.34 -11.61 -4.41
N HIS A 433 -8.93 -12.78 -4.71
CA HIS A 433 -8.57 -14.08 -4.12
C HIS A 433 -7.07 -14.39 -4.19
N SER A 434 -6.45 -14.13 -5.34
CA SER A 434 -5.03 -14.42 -5.61
C SER A 434 -4.04 -13.71 -4.68
N LYS A 435 -4.49 -12.67 -3.96
CA LYS A 435 -3.66 -11.86 -3.05
C LYS A 435 -3.95 -12.10 -1.57
N GLN A 436 -4.95 -12.93 -1.25
CA GLN A 436 -5.28 -13.26 0.14
C GLN A 436 -4.53 -14.54 0.51
N ILE A 437 -3.43 -14.38 1.26
CA ILE A 437 -2.45 -15.45 1.50
C ILE A 437 -2.21 -15.66 3.00
N PHE A 438 -1.88 -16.88 3.38
CA PHE A 438 -1.56 -17.26 4.75
C PHE A 438 -0.58 -18.43 4.81
N GLY A 439 0.01 -18.66 5.98
CA GLY A 439 0.98 -19.71 6.24
C GLY A 439 2.20 -19.20 7.00
N SER A 440 3.25 -20.02 7.04
CA SER A 440 4.56 -19.67 7.61
C SER A 440 5.63 -20.54 6.94
N PRO A 441 6.75 -19.97 6.44
CA PRO A 441 7.06 -18.54 6.37
C PRO A 441 6.13 -17.77 5.40
N LEU A 442 5.97 -16.47 5.63
CA LEU A 442 5.14 -15.58 4.80
C LEU A 442 5.85 -14.26 4.49
N SER A 443 5.64 -13.72 3.29
CA SER A 443 6.18 -12.41 2.89
C SER A 443 5.23 -11.27 3.28
N ILE A 444 5.67 -10.42 4.21
CA ILE A 444 4.91 -9.29 4.76
C ILE A 444 5.73 -8.02 4.55
N ILE A 445 5.15 -7.02 3.88
CA ILE A 445 5.75 -5.72 3.53
C ILE A 445 7.18 -5.80 2.93
N GLY A 446 7.50 -6.90 2.24
CA GLY A 446 8.80 -7.14 1.61
C GLY A 446 9.85 -7.83 2.48
N PHE A 447 9.49 -8.24 3.70
CA PHE A 447 10.29 -9.14 4.54
C PHE A 447 9.70 -10.54 4.56
N GLU A 448 10.55 -11.54 4.72
CA GLU A 448 10.16 -12.92 4.99
C GLU A 448 10.05 -13.10 6.52
N VAL A 449 8.91 -13.57 6.98
CA VAL A 449 8.60 -13.78 8.40
C VAL A 449 8.34 -15.26 8.64
N ASP A 450 9.14 -15.87 9.51
CA ASP A 450 9.03 -17.27 9.90
C ASP A 450 8.65 -17.34 11.38
N THR A 451 7.49 -17.92 11.68
CA THR A 451 6.96 -18.10 13.05
C THR A 451 7.48 -19.36 13.75
N GLY A 452 8.01 -20.34 13.01
CA GLY A 452 8.63 -21.54 13.58
C GLY A 452 10.05 -21.26 14.06
N LEU A 453 10.83 -20.51 13.27
CA LEU A 453 12.15 -20.00 13.65
C LEU A 453 12.09 -18.69 14.45
N MET A 454 10.91 -18.04 14.52
CA MET A 454 10.71 -16.72 15.11
C MET A 454 11.76 -15.71 14.60
N LYS A 455 11.80 -15.58 13.27
CA LYS A 455 12.80 -14.84 12.49
C LYS A 455 12.12 -13.90 11.48
N VAL A 456 12.71 -12.73 11.26
CA VAL A 456 12.47 -11.92 10.06
C VAL A 456 13.77 -11.70 9.30
N SER A 457 13.75 -11.97 7.99
CA SER A 457 14.83 -11.72 7.04
C SER A 457 14.35 -10.91 5.82
N LEU A 458 15.29 -10.41 5.01
CA LEU A 458 14.96 -10.13 3.60
C LEU A 458 14.90 -11.46 2.85
N LEU A 459 14.02 -11.54 1.83
CA LEU A 459 14.13 -12.58 0.80
C LEU A 459 15.54 -12.57 0.21
N LYS A 460 16.16 -13.74 0.00
CA LYS A 460 17.55 -13.84 -0.47
C LYS A 460 17.82 -13.03 -1.73
N GLN A 461 16.96 -13.13 -2.74
CA GLN A 461 17.02 -12.30 -3.95
C GLN A 461 17.04 -10.79 -3.64
N ARG A 462 16.24 -10.31 -2.68
CA ARG A 462 16.20 -8.89 -2.29
C ARG A 462 17.45 -8.44 -1.53
N GLN A 463 18.04 -9.34 -0.75
CA GLN A 463 19.33 -9.12 -0.09
C GLN A 463 20.44 -8.98 -1.14
N ASP A 464 20.46 -9.87 -2.13
CA ASP A 464 21.47 -9.89 -3.21
C ASP A 464 21.31 -8.66 -4.13
N GLU A 465 20.09 -8.35 -4.58
CA GLU A 465 19.77 -7.11 -5.34
C GLU A 465 20.25 -5.83 -4.62
N LEU A 466 20.12 -5.78 -3.29
CA LEU A 466 20.56 -4.64 -2.47
C LEU A 466 22.09 -4.60 -2.34
N VAL A 467 22.74 -5.74 -2.11
CA VAL A 467 24.20 -5.86 -2.03
C VAL A 467 24.84 -5.44 -3.36
N GLU A 468 24.30 -5.92 -4.48
CA GLU A 468 24.71 -5.52 -5.83
C GLU A 468 24.57 -4.01 -6.05
N GLU A 469 23.43 -3.40 -5.70
CA GLU A 469 23.25 -1.95 -5.88
C GLU A 469 24.16 -1.12 -4.97
N ILE A 470 24.38 -1.53 -3.72
CA ILE A 470 25.34 -0.87 -2.81
C ILE A 470 26.75 -0.92 -3.40
N GLN A 471 27.20 -2.09 -3.87
CA GLN A 471 28.51 -2.26 -4.51
C GLN A 471 28.62 -1.46 -5.82
N ARG A 472 27.61 -1.52 -6.69
CA ARG A 472 27.53 -0.78 -7.97
C ARG A 472 27.56 0.74 -7.76
N PHE A 473 26.84 1.23 -6.76
CA PHE A 473 26.81 2.65 -6.41
C PHE A 473 28.14 3.12 -5.82
N GLY A 474 28.73 2.31 -4.93
CA GLY A 474 30.04 2.59 -4.35
C GLY A 474 31.17 2.58 -5.39
N HIS A 475 31.07 1.75 -6.43
CA HIS A 475 32.15 1.53 -7.40
C HIS A 475 32.59 2.81 -8.14
N ARG A 476 33.81 3.26 -7.81
CA ARG A 476 34.34 4.57 -8.16
C ARG A 476 35.35 4.52 -9.31
N THR A 477 34.93 4.99 -10.48
CA THR A 477 35.77 5.24 -11.66
C THR A 477 35.86 6.74 -11.95
N LYS A 478 36.71 7.16 -12.91
CA LYS A 478 36.77 8.56 -13.37
C LYS A 478 35.40 9.08 -13.85
N GLY A 479 34.57 8.25 -14.46
CA GLY A 479 33.22 8.62 -14.92
C GLY A 479 32.11 8.51 -13.86
N THR A 480 32.31 7.73 -12.79
CA THR A 480 31.24 7.42 -11.81
C THR A 480 31.41 8.07 -10.44
N HIS A 481 32.52 8.77 -10.19
CA HIS A 481 32.83 9.39 -8.89
C HIS A 481 31.86 10.51 -8.45
N ARG A 482 30.96 10.99 -9.31
CA ARG A 482 29.84 11.88 -8.94
C ARG A 482 28.53 11.31 -9.45
N ARG A 483 27.50 11.30 -8.60
CA ARG A 483 26.13 10.87 -8.95
C ARG A 483 25.11 11.96 -8.62
N PRO A 484 23.99 12.05 -9.36
CA PRO A 484 22.84 12.87 -8.98
C PRO A 484 22.36 12.60 -7.54
N LEU A 485 21.95 13.64 -6.83
CA LEU A 485 21.39 13.55 -5.48
C LEU A 485 20.22 12.55 -5.39
N ARG A 486 19.40 12.43 -6.45
CA ARG A 486 18.30 11.45 -6.54
C ARG A 486 18.76 10.00 -6.33
N GLU A 487 19.95 9.64 -6.83
CA GLU A 487 20.51 8.28 -6.69
C GLU A 487 20.95 8.02 -5.24
N PHE A 488 21.61 8.99 -4.59
CA PHE A 488 21.94 8.90 -3.17
C PHE A 488 20.68 8.73 -2.30
N ARG A 489 19.63 9.53 -2.56
CA ARG A 489 18.37 9.45 -1.79
C ARG A 489 17.64 8.12 -1.99
N ARG A 490 17.70 7.53 -3.20
CA ARG A 490 17.16 6.21 -3.51
C ARG A 490 17.93 5.10 -2.78
N LEU A 491 19.26 5.13 -2.80
CA LEU A 491 20.08 4.16 -2.04
C LEU A 491 19.82 4.29 -0.54
N ALA A 492 19.80 5.52 0.00
CA ALA A 492 19.51 5.79 1.40
C ALA A 492 18.16 5.17 1.84
N GLY A 493 17.11 5.36 1.05
CA GLY A 493 15.79 4.82 1.33
C GLY A 493 15.75 3.29 1.31
N TRP A 494 16.28 2.66 0.26
CA TRP A 494 16.30 1.19 0.14
C TRP A 494 17.14 0.54 1.25
N THR A 495 18.34 1.06 1.50
CA THR A 495 19.18 0.58 2.62
C THR A 495 18.49 0.83 3.97
N SER A 496 17.89 2.00 4.20
CA SER A 496 17.17 2.29 5.46
C SER A 496 15.98 1.35 5.68
N TRP A 497 15.32 0.89 4.62
CA TRP A 497 14.28 -0.12 4.71
C TRP A 497 14.84 -1.49 5.17
N ALA A 498 15.95 -1.92 4.57
CA ALA A 498 16.65 -3.15 4.96
C ALA A 498 17.18 -3.13 6.41
N LEU A 499 17.54 -1.95 6.94
CA LEU A 499 17.97 -1.79 8.33
C LEU A 499 16.89 -2.12 9.39
N ASN A 500 15.65 -2.42 8.98
CA ASN A 500 14.64 -3.03 9.85
C ASN A 500 14.94 -4.50 10.20
N VAL A 501 15.73 -5.20 9.38
CA VAL A 501 16.28 -6.54 9.65
C VAL A 501 17.80 -6.55 9.84
N PHE A 502 18.48 -5.41 9.70
CA PHE A 502 19.90 -5.28 10.00
C PHE A 502 20.22 -4.18 11.05
N PRO A 503 19.65 -4.27 12.28
CA PRO A 503 19.83 -3.32 13.38
C PRO A 503 21.18 -2.62 13.48
N LEU A 504 22.23 -3.44 13.55
CA LEU A 504 23.58 -3.04 13.96
C LEU A 504 24.33 -2.35 12.83
N LEU A 505 23.78 -2.35 11.61
CA LEU A 505 24.37 -1.75 10.42
C LEU A 505 23.91 -0.30 10.19
N ARG A 506 23.02 0.23 11.04
CA ARG A 506 22.59 1.65 11.02
C ARG A 506 23.74 2.68 10.95
N PRO A 507 24.90 2.48 11.59
CA PRO A 507 26.05 3.37 11.42
C PRO A 507 26.58 3.46 9.99
N GLY A 508 26.35 2.46 9.13
CA GLY A 508 26.80 2.40 7.73
C GLY A 508 26.04 3.30 6.75
N LEU A 509 25.15 4.16 7.24
CA LEU A 509 24.54 5.25 6.46
C LEU A 509 24.99 6.65 6.90
N CYS A 510 25.83 6.77 7.94
CA CYS A 510 26.22 8.05 8.52
C CYS A 510 26.93 8.98 7.52
N LEU A 511 27.90 8.46 6.75
CA LEU A 511 28.58 9.27 5.73
C LEU A 511 27.67 9.56 4.54
N LEU A 512 26.74 8.67 4.20
CA LEU A 512 25.77 8.89 3.12
C LEU A 512 24.83 10.04 3.50
N TYR A 513 24.18 9.99 4.66
CA TYR A 513 23.32 11.07 5.15
C TYR A 513 24.07 12.41 5.24
N ARG A 514 25.29 12.41 5.81
CA ARG A 514 26.15 13.61 5.83
C ARG A 514 26.47 14.14 4.43
N LYS A 515 26.66 13.27 3.42
CA LYS A 515 26.90 13.66 2.03
C LYS A 515 25.66 14.28 1.37
N ILE A 516 24.44 13.92 1.76
CA ILE A 516 23.18 14.50 1.23
C ILE A 516 22.54 15.61 2.09
N SER A 517 23.05 15.86 3.30
CA SER A 517 22.65 17.00 4.13
C SER A 517 22.74 18.33 3.37
N ASN A 518 21.79 19.22 3.63
CA ASN A 518 21.63 20.55 3.05
C ASN A 518 21.63 20.58 1.51
N LYS A 519 21.19 19.50 0.84
CA LYS A 519 21.05 19.43 -0.62
C LYS A 519 19.62 19.19 -1.01
N ILE A 520 19.12 20.04 -1.91
CA ILE A 520 17.71 20.12 -2.28
C ILE A 520 17.52 19.59 -3.71
N HIS A 521 18.28 20.10 -4.68
CA HIS A 521 18.11 19.85 -6.11
C HIS A 521 18.42 18.38 -6.52
N PRO A 522 17.44 17.61 -7.05
CA PRO A 522 17.61 16.17 -7.34
C PRO A 522 18.73 15.81 -8.31
N HIS A 523 19.03 16.70 -9.27
CA HIS A 523 20.06 16.49 -10.30
C HIS A 523 21.45 17.01 -9.89
N GLN A 524 21.60 17.63 -8.71
CA GLN A 524 22.90 18.10 -8.23
C GLN A 524 23.88 16.94 -8.08
N LEU A 525 25.06 17.05 -8.70
CA LEU A 525 26.08 16.01 -8.68
C LEU A 525 26.85 15.99 -7.35
N VAL A 526 26.64 14.95 -6.54
CA VAL A 526 27.30 14.69 -5.26
C VAL A 526 28.44 13.68 -5.44
N GLU A 527 29.57 13.93 -4.81
CA GLU A 527 30.79 13.10 -4.96
C GLU A 527 30.76 11.85 -4.05
N VAL A 528 30.98 10.67 -4.64
CA VAL A 528 31.25 9.42 -3.92
C VAL A 528 32.72 9.43 -3.48
N SER A 529 32.95 9.78 -2.21
CA SER A 529 34.28 9.83 -1.61
C SER A 529 34.81 8.42 -1.29
N VAL A 530 36.13 8.27 -1.21
CA VAL A 530 36.77 6.98 -0.82
C VAL A 530 36.30 6.48 0.55
N ALA A 531 36.02 7.39 1.49
CA ALA A 531 35.46 7.02 2.80
C ALA A 531 34.03 6.45 2.68
N LEU A 532 33.17 7.06 1.85
CA LEU A 532 31.82 6.55 1.62
C LEU A 532 31.87 5.19 0.90
N PHE A 533 32.75 5.01 -0.08
CA PHE A 533 32.95 3.71 -0.74
C PHE A 533 33.26 2.61 0.28
N LYS A 534 34.21 2.84 1.19
CA LYS A 534 34.57 1.88 2.25
C LYS A 534 33.43 1.61 3.25
N GLU A 535 32.62 2.62 3.59
CA GLU A 535 31.45 2.45 4.45
C GLU A 535 30.35 1.60 3.77
N LEU A 536 30.12 1.82 2.47
CA LEU A 536 29.19 1.04 1.67
C LEU A 536 29.68 -0.40 1.42
N GLU A 537 30.97 -0.59 1.16
CA GLU A 537 31.60 -1.91 1.04
C GLU A 537 31.50 -2.70 2.35
N TRP A 538 31.83 -2.06 3.49
CA TRP A 538 31.61 -2.63 4.82
C TRP A 538 30.15 -3.02 5.04
N LEU A 539 29.21 -2.14 4.70
CA LEU A 539 27.78 -2.37 4.85
C LEU A 539 27.31 -3.57 4.01
N ALA A 540 27.68 -3.62 2.73
CA ALA A 540 27.35 -4.71 1.81
C ALA A 540 27.85 -6.06 2.35
N SER A 541 29.13 -6.16 2.73
CA SER A 541 29.70 -7.39 3.26
C SER A 541 29.13 -7.82 4.62
N HIS A 542 28.44 -6.95 5.37
CA HIS A 542 27.73 -7.35 6.59
C HIS A 542 26.27 -7.72 6.33
N ILE A 543 25.61 -7.09 5.35
CA ILE A 543 24.29 -7.51 4.87
C ILE A 543 24.36 -8.92 4.28
N GLU A 544 25.34 -9.18 3.40
CA GLU A 544 25.54 -10.46 2.70
C GLU A 544 25.73 -11.66 3.64
N ARG A 545 26.41 -11.46 4.78
CA ARG A 545 26.71 -12.49 5.79
C ARG A 545 25.70 -12.57 6.93
N SER A 546 24.56 -11.85 6.86
CA SER A 546 23.60 -11.79 7.96
C SER A 546 22.34 -12.62 7.69
N ASP A 547 21.99 -13.45 8.68
CA ASP A 547 20.80 -14.31 8.67
C ASP A 547 19.49 -13.58 9.06
N GLY A 548 19.49 -12.26 9.20
CA GLY A 548 18.35 -11.46 9.66
C GLY A 548 18.26 -11.33 11.19
N VAL A 549 17.03 -11.17 11.72
CA VAL A 549 16.76 -10.98 13.16
C VAL A 549 15.90 -12.10 13.72
N PHE A 550 16.39 -12.76 14.77
CA PHE A 550 15.65 -13.72 15.59
C PHE A 550 15.04 -13.03 16.83
N PHE A 551 13.81 -13.36 17.23
CA PHE A 551 13.03 -12.54 18.19
C PHE A 551 13.35 -12.79 19.67
N PHE A 552 14.11 -13.85 20.00
CA PHE A 552 14.30 -14.29 21.39
C PHE A 552 15.55 -13.74 22.10
N THR A 553 16.54 -13.24 21.37
CA THR A 553 17.88 -12.96 21.94
C THR A 553 18.11 -11.51 22.40
N SER A 554 17.06 -10.69 22.59
CA SER A 554 17.22 -9.26 22.94
C SER A 554 16.10 -8.70 23.84
N VAL A 555 15.90 -9.31 25.00
CA VAL A 555 14.93 -8.87 26.03
C VAL A 555 15.48 -7.66 26.82
N ALA A 556 14.61 -6.74 27.24
CA ALA A 556 14.95 -5.71 28.23
C ALA A 556 15.18 -6.34 29.60
N TRP A 557 16.30 -6.02 30.25
CA TRP A 557 16.55 -6.42 31.63
C TRP A 557 15.93 -5.36 32.55
N ASN A 558 15.09 -5.76 33.50
CA ASN A 558 14.64 -4.85 34.55
C ASN A 558 15.77 -4.64 35.56
N ALA A 559 15.76 -3.54 36.30
CA ALA A 559 16.71 -3.33 37.39
C ALA A 559 16.67 -4.45 38.45
N LYS A 560 15.51 -5.11 38.59
CA LYS A 560 15.27 -6.26 39.51
C LYS A 560 15.90 -7.58 39.00
N ASP A 561 16.18 -7.68 37.70
CA ASP A 561 16.81 -8.86 37.08
C ASP A 561 18.35 -8.78 37.08
N ALA A 562 18.91 -7.62 37.48
CA ALA A 562 20.35 -7.38 37.52
C ALA A 562 21.03 -8.00 38.76
N ASP A 563 20.30 -8.19 39.86
CA ASP A 563 20.82 -8.75 41.12
C ASP A 563 20.79 -10.28 41.13
N GLY A 564 21.50 -10.88 40.17
CA GLY A 564 21.85 -12.30 40.20
C GLY A 564 22.79 -12.59 41.36
N ALA A 565 22.29 -13.23 42.42
CA ALA A 565 23.06 -13.54 43.61
C ALA A 565 24.31 -14.39 43.29
N TYR A 566 25.49 -13.85 43.58
CA TYR A 566 26.75 -14.62 43.60
C TYR A 566 26.77 -15.56 44.81
N SER A 567 26.09 -16.70 44.72
CA SER A 567 26.31 -17.83 45.63
C SER A 567 27.62 -18.52 45.25
N VAL A 568 28.72 -18.05 45.84
CA VAL A 568 30.04 -18.70 45.78
C VAL A 568 30.04 -19.92 46.71
N PRO A 569 30.49 -21.11 46.26
CA PRO A 569 30.69 -22.27 47.13
C PRO A 569 31.92 -22.15 48.03
#